data_AF-A0A8S1IKQ5-F1
#
_entry.id   AF-A0A8S1IKQ5-F1
#
_cell.length_a   1.000
_cell.length_b   1.000
_cell.length_c   1.000
_cell.angle_alpha   90.00
_cell.angle_beta   90.00
_cell.angle_gamma   90.00
#
_symmetry.space_group_name_H-M   'P 1'
#
loop_
_entity.id
_entity.type
_entity.pdbx_description
1 polymer ?
#
loop_
_entity_poly.entity_id
_entity_poly.type
_entity_poly.pdbx_seq_one_letter_code
_entity_poly.pdbx_strand_id
1 'polypeptide(L)'
;MAQNSSANGAESLAVAAASTAGPSVQPAVVLSFAGRLKEYAAGVVRQGKPWSEVVDRTAFSRPQNLAEATSRLKKNVAYFRINYLIIVIMAITVCMLMNPGSLMVLCTLLVAWIYVFVIRTTPLVIANQPLSDEMKLMGMAVISFIVIFFLTSVGAVVFGALSIGFCLIALHGATRVPDDLFLDDTEVNQNLMSILMGGKQMPSLSSNV
;
A
#
# COMPACT_ATOMS: atom_id res chain seq x y z
N MET A 1 0.91 54.74 -51.00
CA MET A 1 -0.02 53.68 -50.57
C MET A 1 0.66 52.87 -49.48
N ALA A 2 0.43 53.21 -48.21
CA ALA A 2 1.03 52.56 -47.05
C ALA A 2 -0.09 52.27 -46.03
N GLN A 3 -0.82 51.19 -46.23
CA GLN A 3 -1.80 50.65 -45.28
C GLN A 3 -1.84 49.12 -45.45
N ASN A 4 -0.92 48.39 -44.82
CA ASN A 4 -1.19 46.97 -44.48
C ASN A 4 -0.33 46.41 -43.34
N SER A 5 0.48 47.22 -42.64
CA SER A 5 1.44 46.68 -41.67
C SER A 5 0.89 46.53 -40.25
N SER A 6 -0.32 47.04 -39.96
CA SER A 6 -0.84 47.13 -38.58
C SER A 6 -1.80 46.00 -38.20
N ALA A 7 -2.29 45.18 -39.15
CA ALA A 7 -3.25 44.12 -38.86
C ALA A 7 -2.57 42.80 -38.41
N ASN A 8 -1.39 42.49 -38.96
CA ASN A 8 -0.67 41.24 -38.63
C ASN A 8 -0.05 41.23 -37.21
N GLY A 9 0.10 42.39 -36.58
CA GLY A 9 0.65 42.50 -35.22
C GLY A 9 -0.35 42.12 -34.12
N ALA A 10 -1.65 42.33 -34.36
CA ALA A 10 -2.70 42.02 -33.38
C ALA A 10 -3.05 40.53 -33.36
N GLU A 11 -3.03 39.85 -34.51
CA GLU A 11 -3.29 38.42 -34.60
C GLU A 11 -2.15 37.57 -34.01
N SER A 12 -0.89 38.00 -34.12
CA SER A 12 0.24 37.27 -33.54
C SER A 12 0.27 37.34 -32.00
N LEU A 13 -0.22 38.44 -31.42
CA LEU A 13 -0.36 38.59 -29.97
C LEU A 13 -1.55 37.80 -29.42
N ALA A 14 -2.62 37.60 -30.20
CA ALA A 14 -3.77 36.79 -29.81
C ALA A 14 -3.45 35.27 -29.84
N VAL A 15 -2.66 34.81 -30.82
CA VAL A 15 -2.26 33.39 -30.93
C VAL A 15 -1.22 33.01 -29.86
N ALA A 16 -0.37 33.94 -29.42
CA ALA A 16 0.61 33.71 -28.35
C ALA A 16 -0.02 33.58 -26.95
N ALA A 17 -1.25 34.08 -26.74
CA ALA A 17 -1.94 34.03 -25.45
C ALA A 17 -2.66 32.69 -25.19
N ALA A 18 -2.81 31.82 -26.19
CA ALA A 18 -3.62 30.60 -26.09
C ALA A 18 -2.84 29.33 -25.65
N SER A 19 -1.52 29.40 -25.51
CA SER A 19 -0.67 28.19 -25.43
C SER A 19 0.04 27.94 -24.10
N THR A 20 -0.31 28.67 -23.03
CA THR A 20 0.31 28.50 -21.69
C THR A 20 -0.67 27.99 -20.62
N ALA A 21 -1.66 27.18 -21.03
CA ALA A 21 -2.37 26.35 -20.07
C ALA A 21 -1.46 25.17 -19.66
N GLY A 22 -0.63 25.40 -18.63
CA GLY A 22 0.03 24.32 -17.90
C GLY A 22 -1.01 23.31 -17.40
N PRO A 23 -0.64 22.06 -17.08
CA PRO A 23 -1.58 21.02 -16.70
C PRO A 23 -2.32 21.44 -15.42
N SER A 24 -3.53 21.97 -15.60
CA SER A 24 -4.45 22.26 -14.51
C SER A 24 -5.05 20.92 -14.08
N VAL A 25 -4.71 20.45 -12.88
CA VAL A 25 -5.32 19.26 -12.30
C VAL A 25 -6.77 19.60 -12.00
N GLN A 26 -7.66 19.21 -12.92
CA GLN A 26 -9.09 19.51 -12.77
C GLN A 26 -9.66 18.76 -11.55
N PRO A 27 -10.62 19.34 -10.81
CA PRO A 27 -11.30 18.68 -9.69
C PRO A 27 -11.87 17.30 -10.06
N ALA A 28 -12.30 17.13 -11.32
CA ALA A 28 -12.77 15.87 -11.88
C ALA A 28 -11.69 14.77 -11.84
N VAL A 29 -10.42 15.11 -12.08
CA VAL A 29 -9.29 14.18 -12.01
C VAL A 29 -9.11 13.71 -10.58
N VAL A 30 -9.07 14.62 -9.61
CA VAL A 30 -8.95 14.29 -8.17
C VAL A 30 -10.10 13.40 -7.69
N LEU A 31 -11.34 13.72 -8.07
CA LEU A 31 -12.51 12.92 -7.70
C LEU A 31 -12.49 11.53 -8.36
N SER A 32 -12.00 11.43 -9.60
CA SER A 32 -11.84 10.15 -10.28
C SER A 32 -10.77 9.26 -9.63
N PHE A 33 -9.66 9.84 -9.16
CA PHE A 33 -8.66 9.13 -8.38
C PHE A 33 -9.22 8.64 -7.03
N ALA A 34 -10.00 9.47 -6.34
CA ALA A 34 -10.68 9.07 -5.11
C ALA A 34 -11.67 7.91 -5.35
N GLY A 35 -12.43 7.96 -6.45
CA GLY A 35 -13.31 6.87 -6.88
C GLY A 35 -12.56 5.57 -7.15
N ARG A 36 -11.44 5.64 -7.86
CA ARG A 36 -10.57 4.47 -8.12
C ARG A 36 -9.97 3.89 -6.84
N LEU A 37 -9.53 4.74 -5.92
CA LEU A 37 -9.00 4.29 -4.63
C LEU A 37 -10.07 3.61 -3.79
N LYS A 38 -11.29 4.15 -3.77
CA LYS A 38 -12.43 3.53 -3.09
C LYS A 38 -12.75 2.16 -3.69
N GLU A 39 -12.80 2.05 -5.02
CA GLU A 39 -13.08 0.79 -5.71
C GLU A 39 -11.99 -0.25 -5.43
N TYR A 40 -10.72 0.18 -5.44
CA TYR A 40 -9.59 -0.66 -5.09
C TYR A 40 -9.66 -1.13 -3.63
N ALA A 41 -9.91 -0.23 -2.68
CA ALA A 41 -10.04 -0.57 -1.27
C ALA A 41 -11.22 -1.53 -1.03
N ALA A 42 -12.37 -1.28 -1.67
CA ALA A 42 -13.51 -2.19 -1.63
C ALA A 42 -13.18 -3.55 -2.23
N GLY A 43 -12.43 -3.58 -3.34
CA GLY A 43 -11.92 -4.81 -3.96
C GLY A 43 -11.01 -5.60 -3.03
N VAL A 44 -10.05 -4.94 -2.37
CA VAL A 44 -9.15 -5.55 -1.39
C VAL A 44 -9.94 -6.11 -0.21
N VAL A 45 -10.87 -5.35 0.36
CA VAL A 45 -11.69 -5.82 1.49
C VAL A 45 -12.54 -7.03 1.11
N ARG A 46 -13.07 -7.08 -0.12
CA ARG A 46 -13.84 -8.23 -0.64
C ARG A 46 -13.00 -9.49 -0.85
N GLN A 47 -11.69 -9.35 -1.07
CA GLN A 47 -10.77 -10.48 -1.15
C GLN A 47 -10.42 -11.07 0.23
N GLY A 48 -10.74 -10.35 1.31
CA GLY A 48 -10.57 -10.83 2.68
C GLY A 48 -11.50 -11.99 3.00
N LYS A 49 -11.04 -12.89 3.87
CA LYS A 49 -11.87 -13.94 4.43
C LYS A 49 -12.91 -13.34 5.40
N PRO A 50 -14.08 -13.97 5.57
CA PRO A 50 -15.07 -13.53 6.55
C PRO A 50 -14.45 -13.36 7.94
N TRP A 51 -14.73 -12.26 8.63
CA TRP A 51 -14.19 -12.00 9.97
C TRP A 51 -14.64 -13.04 11.00
N SER A 52 -15.80 -13.68 10.79
CA SER A 52 -16.27 -14.80 11.60
C SER A 52 -15.32 -16.00 11.54
N GLU A 53 -14.70 -16.25 10.39
CA GLU A 53 -13.72 -17.31 10.19
C GLU A 53 -12.37 -16.95 10.82
N VAL A 54 -12.00 -15.66 10.83
CA VAL A 54 -10.79 -15.19 11.52
C VAL A 54 -10.92 -15.41 13.03
N VAL A 55 -12.07 -15.06 13.62
CA VAL A 55 -12.27 -15.06 15.09
C VAL A 55 -12.96 -16.35 15.57
N ASP A 56 -12.90 -17.44 14.81
CA ASP A 56 -13.50 -18.70 15.21
C ASP A 56 -12.79 -19.28 16.44
N ARG A 57 -13.47 -19.20 17.60
CA ARG A 57 -12.94 -19.63 18.90
C ARG A 57 -12.64 -21.13 18.95
N THR A 58 -13.31 -21.93 18.13
CA THR A 58 -13.17 -23.39 18.13
C THR A 58 -11.89 -23.85 17.41
N ALA A 59 -11.36 -23.02 16.51
CA ALA A 59 -10.15 -23.31 15.74
C ALA A 59 -8.84 -22.99 16.50
N PHE A 60 -8.91 -22.45 17.73
CA PHE A 60 -7.70 -22.13 18.50
C PHE A 60 -7.25 -23.29 19.36
N SER A 61 -5.98 -23.67 19.24
CA SER A 61 -5.33 -24.62 20.14
C SER A 61 -3.89 -24.18 20.46
N ARG A 62 -3.41 -24.55 21.64
CA ARG A 62 -2.04 -24.24 22.06
C ARG A 62 -1.05 -25.11 21.25
N PRO A 63 -0.08 -24.52 20.53
CA PRO A 63 0.95 -25.31 19.85
C PRO A 63 1.81 -26.05 20.87
N GLN A 64 2.16 -27.31 20.57
CA GLN A 64 2.94 -28.16 21.45
C GLN A 64 4.44 -27.83 21.39
N ASN A 65 4.91 -27.33 20.26
CA ASN A 65 6.31 -26.96 20.05
C ASN A 65 6.46 -25.78 19.06
N LEU A 66 7.66 -25.22 18.97
CA LEU A 66 7.96 -24.05 18.13
C LEU A 66 7.90 -24.37 16.63
N ALA A 67 8.24 -25.60 16.22
CA ALA A 67 8.17 -26.02 14.83
C ALA A 67 6.72 -26.07 14.32
N GLU A 68 5.81 -26.54 15.16
CA GLU A 68 4.37 -26.52 14.91
C GLU A 68 3.84 -25.08 14.85
N ALA A 69 4.21 -24.23 15.82
CA ALA A 69 3.79 -22.82 15.85
C ALA A 69 4.19 -22.06 14.58
N THR A 70 5.43 -22.24 14.11
CA THR A 70 5.93 -21.60 12.88
C THR A 70 5.27 -22.15 11.61
N SER A 71 4.99 -23.46 11.55
CA SER A 71 4.24 -24.08 10.46
C SER A 71 2.81 -23.54 10.37
N ARG A 72 2.09 -23.48 11.51
CA ARG A 72 0.75 -22.90 11.60
C ARG A 72 0.75 -21.42 11.19
N LEU A 73 1.72 -20.65 11.69
CA LEU A 73 1.88 -19.24 11.35
C LEU A 73 2.04 -19.03 9.84
N LYS A 74 2.92 -19.81 9.19
CA LYS A 74 3.16 -19.70 7.75
C LYS A 74 1.89 -19.94 6.93
N LYS A 75 1.14 -21.00 7.27
CA LYS A 75 -0.13 -21.34 6.60
C LYS A 75 -1.19 -20.25 6.81
N ASN A 76 -1.36 -19.81 8.06
CA ASN A 76 -2.35 -18.79 8.41
C ASN A 76 -2.02 -17.40 7.83
N VAL A 77 -0.74 -17.03 7.71
CA VAL A 77 -0.33 -15.77 7.04
C VAL A 77 -0.64 -15.78 5.56
N ALA A 78 -0.44 -16.91 4.88
CA ALA A 78 -0.81 -17.04 3.48
C ALA A 78 -2.34 -16.95 3.30
N TYR A 79 -3.10 -17.63 4.17
CA TYR A 79 -4.54 -17.72 4.04
C TYR A 79 -5.29 -16.43 4.44
N PHE A 80 -4.90 -15.78 5.55
CA PHE A 80 -5.52 -14.55 6.06
C PHE A 80 -4.77 -13.26 5.69
N ARG A 81 -3.96 -13.28 4.61
CA ARG A 81 -3.07 -12.17 4.22
C ARG A 81 -3.77 -10.81 4.22
N ILE A 82 -4.95 -10.73 3.64
CA ILE A 82 -5.72 -9.49 3.53
C ILE A 82 -6.27 -9.05 4.90
N ASN A 83 -6.83 -9.97 5.70
CA ASN A 83 -7.32 -9.66 7.04
C ASN A 83 -6.18 -9.17 7.96
N TYR A 84 -5.00 -9.78 7.87
CA TYR A 84 -3.81 -9.35 8.61
C TYR A 84 -3.31 -7.99 8.16
N LEU A 85 -3.34 -7.69 6.86
CA LEU A 85 -3.04 -6.36 6.35
C LEU A 85 -4.01 -5.32 6.94
N ILE A 86 -5.30 -5.63 6.98
CA ILE A 86 -6.31 -4.74 7.60
C ILE A 86 -6.02 -4.52 9.08
N ILE A 87 -5.67 -5.57 9.85
CA ILE A 87 -5.32 -5.45 11.27
C ILE A 87 -4.10 -4.53 11.46
N VAL A 88 -3.05 -4.69 10.65
CA VAL A 88 -1.85 -3.84 10.73
C VAL A 88 -2.18 -2.39 10.40
N ILE A 89 -2.96 -2.15 9.35
CA ILE A 89 -3.41 -0.80 8.98
C ILE A 89 -4.22 -0.19 10.13
N MET A 90 -5.18 -0.93 10.70
CA MET A 90 -5.97 -0.45 11.83
C MET A 90 -5.10 -0.15 13.06
N ALA A 91 -4.11 -1.00 13.37
CA ALA A 91 -3.18 -0.75 14.46
C ALA A 91 -2.39 0.55 14.25
N ILE A 92 -1.86 0.77 13.04
CA ILE A 92 -1.17 2.01 12.68
C ILE A 92 -2.10 3.22 12.81
N THR A 93 -3.33 3.13 12.29
CA THR A 93 -4.31 4.21 12.38
C THR A 93 -4.64 4.54 13.83
N VAL A 94 -4.93 3.55 14.67
CA VAL A 94 -5.25 3.77 16.09
C VAL A 94 -4.06 4.37 16.83
N CYS A 95 -2.86 3.83 16.65
CA CYS A 95 -1.65 4.38 17.26
C CYS A 95 -1.35 5.81 16.80
N MET A 96 -1.56 6.14 15.53
CA MET A 96 -1.43 7.52 15.04
C MET A 96 -2.49 8.45 15.63
N LEU A 97 -3.74 8.02 15.71
CA LEU A 97 -4.84 8.81 16.29
C LEU A 97 -4.58 9.12 17.77
N MET A 98 -3.97 8.19 18.51
CA MET A 98 -3.57 8.38 19.91
C MET A 98 -2.39 9.35 20.08
N ASN A 99 -1.71 9.74 19.01
CA ASN A 99 -0.57 10.64 19.03
C ASN A 99 -0.89 11.95 18.25
N PRO A 100 -1.67 12.88 18.84
CA PRO A 100 -2.20 14.05 18.15
C PRO A 100 -1.12 14.97 17.57
N GLY A 101 0.06 15.06 18.21
CA GLY A 101 1.20 15.81 17.68
C GLY A 101 1.71 15.25 16.35
N SER A 102 1.82 13.93 16.24
CA SER A 102 2.22 13.27 15.00
C SER A 102 1.19 13.48 13.88
N LEU A 103 -0.09 13.48 14.25
CA LEU A 103 -1.20 13.70 13.33
C LEU A 103 -1.20 15.14 12.79
N MET A 104 -0.99 16.14 13.66
CA MET A 104 -0.90 17.54 13.23
C MET A 104 0.23 17.78 12.23
N VAL A 105 1.41 17.22 12.47
CA VAL A 105 2.54 17.32 11.54
C VAL A 105 2.23 16.64 10.21
N LEU A 106 1.63 15.44 10.24
CA LEU A 106 1.25 14.73 9.02
C LEU A 106 0.16 15.48 8.23
N CYS A 107 -0.82 16.07 8.91
CA CYS A 107 -1.87 16.89 8.30
C CYS A 107 -1.29 18.17 7.67
N THR A 108 -0.41 18.89 8.36
CA THR A 108 0.25 20.09 7.80
C THR A 108 1.11 19.75 6.60
N LEU A 109 1.85 18.63 6.66
CA LEU A 109 2.60 18.13 5.52
C LEU A 109 1.68 17.79 4.34
N LEU A 110 0.57 17.08 4.60
CA LEU A 110 -0.41 16.73 3.57
C LEU A 110 -1.03 17.98 2.91
N VAL A 111 -1.38 18.99 3.71
CA VAL A 111 -1.87 20.28 3.20
C VAL A 111 -0.80 20.96 2.35
N ALA A 112 0.47 20.92 2.76
CA ALA A 112 1.57 21.46 1.95
C ALA A 112 1.70 20.73 0.60
N TRP A 113 1.61 19.40 0.59
CA TRP A 113 1.59 18.61 -0.66
C TRP A 113 0.42 18.98 -1.56
N ILE A 114 -0.80 19.04 -1.03
CA ILE A 114 -2.01 19.41 -1.79
C ILE A 114 -1.86 20.84 -2.33
N TYR A 115 -1.40 21.77 -1.50
CA TYR A 115 -1.20 23.16 -1.91
C TYR A 115 -0.20 23.25 -3.06
N VAL A 116 0.94 22.60 -2.93
CA VAL A 116 2.04 22.64 -3.90
C VAL A 116 1.66 21.97 -5.23
N PHE A 117 0.96 20.83 -5.21
CA PHE A 117 0.68 20.06 -6.42
C PHE A 117 -0.71 20.24 -7.03
N VAL A 118 -1.72 20.58 -6.23
CA VAL A 118 -3.11 20.63 -6.68
C VAL A 118 -3.59 22.07 -6.80
N ILE A 119 -3.32 22.91 -5.80
CA ILE A 119 -3.87 24.27 -5.75
C ILE A 119 -2.97 25.26 -6.52
N ARG A 120 -1.65 25.11 -6.40
CA ARG A 120 -0.70 26.05 -6.99
C ARG A 120 -0.44 25.72 -8.47
N THR A 121 -1.02 26.54 -9.34
CA THR A 121 -0.86 26.45 -10.80
C THR A 121 0.33 27.26 -11.34
N THR A 122 0.97 28.08 -10.51
CA THR A 122 2.14 28.87 -10.90
C THR A 122 3.45 28.12 -10.63
N PRO A 123 4.42 28.14 -11.57
CA PRO A 123 5.71 27.51 -11.36
C PRO A 123 6.41 28.15 -10.16
N LEU A 124 7.04 27.33 -9.31
CA LEU A 124 7.89 27.83 -8.23
C LEU A 124 9.15 28.39 -8.88
N VAL A 125 9.44 29.66 -8.68
CA VAL A 125 10.62 30.30 -9.28
C VAL A 125 11.65 30.46 -8.17
N ILE A 126 12.81 29.80 -8.31
CA ILE A 126 13.97 30.03 -7.44
C ILE A 126 15.05 30.66 -8.32
N ALA A 127 15.59 31.80 -7.89
CA ALA A 127 16.66 32.52 -8.61
C ALA A 127 16.33 32.82 -10.09
N ASN A 128 15.11 33.27 -10.41
CA ASN A 128 14.63 33.58 -11.77
C ASN A 128 14.61 32.39 -12.76
N GLN A 129 14.70 31.15 -12.28
CA GLN A 129 14.47 29.95 -13.10
C GLN A 129 13.22 29.20 -12.60
N PRO A 130 12.32 28.76 -13.49
CA PRO A 130 11.20 27.92 -13.08
C PRO A 130 11.74 26.57 -12.59
N LEU A 131 11.34 26.17 -11.38
CA LEU A 131 11.58 24.83 -10.87
C LEU A 131 10.91 23.82 -11.79
N SER A 132 11.66 22.83 -12.23
CA SER A 132 11.10 21.66 -12.91
C SER A 132 10.21 20.87 -11.95
N ASP A 133 9.21 20.19 -12.50
CA ASP A 133 8.29 19.35 -11.71
C ASP A 133 9.03 18.23 -10.96
N GLU A 134 10.14 17.73 -11.53
CA GLU A 134 11.02 16.75 -10.90
C GLU A 134 11.72 17.31 -9.66
N MET A 135 12.27 18.52 -9.74
CA MET A 135 12.92 19.17 -8.60
C MET A 135 11.91 19.53 -7.50
N LYS A 136 10.69 19.89 -7.89
CA LYS A 136 9.57 20.13 -6.95
C LYS A 136 9.19 18.84 -6.21
N LEU A 137 9.07 17.72 -6.92
CA LEU A 137 8.82 16.41 -6.30
C LEU A 137 9.95 15.98 -5.37
N MET A 138 11.20 16.09 -5.85
CA MET A 138 12.39 15.74 -5.06
C MET A 138 12.51 16.62 -3.82
N GLY A 139 12.31 17.94 -3.93
CA GLY A 139 12.33 18.88 -2.81
C GLY A 139 11.26 18.55 -1.77
N MET A 140 10.02 18.30 -2.21
CA MET A 140 8.94 17.90 -1.30
C MET A 140 9.19 16.54 -0.65
N ALA A 141 9.79 15.59 -1.36
CA ALA A 141 10.19 14.30 -0.80
C ALA A 141 11.28 14.46 0.28
N VAL A 142 12.31 15.28 0.03
CA VAL A 142 13.38 15.57 1.00
C VAL A 142 12.84 16.27 2.24
N ILE A 143 11.99 17.29 2.07
CA ILE A 143 11.34 17.99 3.19
C ILE A 143 10.51 17.02 4.01
N SER A 144 9.71 16.18 3.35
CA SER A 144 8.89 15.16 4.01
C SER A 144 9.75 14.18 4.80
N PHE A 145 10.86 13.71 4.22
CA PHE A 145 11.81 12.84 4.90
C PHE A 145 12.37 13.51 6.16
N ILE A 146 12.85 14.75 6.06
CA ILE A 146 13.40 15.49 7.20
C ILE A 146 12.33 15.67 8.29
N VAL A 147 11.13 16.11 7.93
CA VAL A 147 10.04 16.36 8.89
C VAL A 147 9.63 15.07 9.61
N ILE A 148 9.45 13.98 8.87
CA ILE A 148 8.98 12.70 9.42
C ILE A 148 10.04 12.05 10.31
N PHE A 149 11.31 12.07 9.91
CA PHE A 149 12.38 11.35 10.61
C PHE A 149 13.05 12.16 11.73
N PHE A 150 13.20 13.47 11.56
CA PHE A 150 13.96 14.29 12.52
C PHE A 150 13.07 15.16 13.42
N LEU A 151 11.90 15.59 12.95
CA LEU A 151 11.06 16.53 13.68
C LEU A 151 9.88 15.88 14.41
N THR A 152 9.61 14.59 14.22
CA THR A 152 8.39 13.97 14.78
C THR A 152 8.62 12.55 15.27
N SER A 153 7.85 12.16 16.29
CA SER A 153 7.74 10.78 16.77
C SER A 153 7.00 9.82 15.82
N VAL A 154 6.70 10.22 14.57
CA VAL A 154 5.95 9.39 13.59
C VAL A 154 6.63 8.05 13.42
N GLY A 155 7.95 8.04 13.26
CA GLY A 155 8.72 6.80 13.17
C GLY A 155 8.45 5.86 14.35
N ALA A 156 8.63 6.36 15.58
CA ALA A 156 8.41 5.57 16.80
C ALA A 156 6.97 5.05 16.92
N VAL A 157 5.97 5.87 16.57
CA VAL A 157 4.55 5.48 16.58
C VAL A 157 4.27 4.39 15.55
N VAL A 158 4.79 4.51 14.34
CA VAL A 158 4.62 3.51 13.28
C VAL A 158 5.34 2.21 13.63
N PHE A 159 6.58 2.26 14.11
CA PHE A 159 7.31 1.06 14.55
C PHE A 159 6.62 0.37 15.74
N GLY A 160 6.10 1.13 16.70
CA GLY A 160 5.30 0.58 17.81
C GLY A 160 4.02 -0.10 17.31
N ALA A 161 3.28 0.54 16.41
CA ALA A 161 2.07 -0.01 15.83
C ALA A 161 2.34 -1.28 15.01
N LEU A 162 3.40 -1.28 14.20
CA LEU A 162 3.85 -2.46 13.46
C LEU A 162 4.20 -3.58 14.42
N SER A 163 4.94 -3.30 15.49
CA SER A 163 5.32 -4.32 16.49
C SER A 163 4.08 -4.96 17.13
N ILE A 164 3.10 -4.14 17.53
CA ILE A 164 1.81 -4.62 18.06
C ILE A 164 1.08 -5.48 17.01
N GLY A 165 0.99 -5.00 15.76
CA GLY A 165 0.36 -5.73 14.66
C GLY A 165 1.03 -7.09 14.39
N PHE A 166 2.36 -7.13 14.37
CA PHE A 166 3.13 -8.37 14.22
C PHE A 166 2.89 -9.33 15.40
N CYS A 167 2.85 -8.84 16.64
CA CYS A 167 2.52 -9.66 17.80
C CYS A 167 1.11 -10.26 17.70
N LEU A 168 0.11 -9.48 17.27
CA LEU A 168 -1.25 -9.97 17.07
C LEU A 168 -1.32 -11.05 15.98
N ILE A 169 -0.65 -10.82 14.85
CA ILE A 169 -0.57 -11.80 13.75
C ILE A 169 0.16 -13.06 14.20
N ALA A 170 1.27 -12.93 14.91
CA ALA A 170 2.05 -14.06 15.41
C ALA A 170 1.24 -14.90 16.40
N LEU A 171 0.56 -14.25 17.36
CA LEU A 171 -0.29 -14.92 18.33
C LEU A 171 -1.45 -15.64 17.64
N HIS A 172 -2.20 -14.94 16.78
CA HIS A 172 -3.34 -15.51 16.07
C HIS A 172 -2.90 -16.64 15.13
N GLY A 173 -1.87 -16.41 14.31
CA GLY A 173 -1.39 -17.38 13.32
C GLY A 173 -0.72 -18.60 13.94
N ALA A 174 -0.07 -18.49 15.11
CA ALA A 174 0.54 -19.64 15.77
C ALA A 174 -0.48 -20.51 16.53
N THR A 175 -1.57 -19.91 17.02
CA THR A 175 -2.58 -20.60 17.85
C THR A 175 -3.75 -21.14 17.04
N ARG A 176 -4.07 -20.55 15.88
CA ARG A 176 -5.13 -21.06 15.02
C ARG A 176 -4.69 -22.32 14.27
N VAL A 177 -5.46 -23.40 14.39
CA VAL A 177 -5.25 -24.65 13.63
C VAL A 177 -5.65 -24.40 12.17
N PRO A 178 -4.76 -24.65 11.21
CA PRO A 178 -5.10 -24.61 9.79
C PRO A 178 -6.00 -25.80 9.44
N ASP A 179 -7.12 -25.56 8.74
CA ASP A 179 -8.02 -26.63 8.28
C ASP A 179 -7.30 -27.54 7.27
N ASP A 180 -7.60 -28.85 7.25
CA ASP A 180 -6.88 -29.89 6.48
C ASP A 180 -6.90 -29.70 4.93
N LEU A 181 -7.53 -28.64 4.42
CA LEU A 181 -7.49 -28.24 3.01
C LEU A 181 -6.08 -27.83 2.53
N PHE A 182 -5.12 -27.65 3.44
CA PHE A 182 -3.70 -27.37 3.11
C PHE A 182 -2.85 -28.63 2.86
N LEU A 183 -3.44 -29.83 2.96
CA LEU A 183 -2.74 -31.09 2.63
C LEU A 183 -2.49 -31.19 1.11
N ASP A 184 -3.39 -30.70 0.26
CA ASP A 184 -3.23 -30.75 -1.19
C ASP A 184 -2.03 -29.93 -1.68
N ASP A 185 -1.82 -28.70 -1.19
CA ASP A 185 -0.69 -27.86 -1.66
C ASP A 185 0.68 -28.36 -1.17
N THR A 186 0.71 -28.98 0.02
CA THR A 186 1.95 -29.53 0.58
C THR A 186 2.31 -30.85 -0.10
N GLU A 187 1.33 -31.71 -0.35
CA GLU A 187 1.51 -32.94 -1.13
C GLU A 187 1.86 -32.64 -2.58
N VAL A 188 1.24 -31.65 -3.23
CA VAL A 188 1.56 -31.25 -4.62
C VAL A 188 2.99 -30.70 -4.71
N ASN A 189 3.43 -29.85 -3.77
CA ASN A 189 4.80 -29.34 -3.78
C ASN A 189 5.84 -30.42 -3.42
N GLN A 190 5.50 -31.35 -2.51
CA GLN A 190 6.35 -32.52 -2.21
C GLN A 190 6.40 -33.52 -3.38
N ASN A 191 5.28 -33.75 -4.06
CA ASN A 191 5.19 -34.58 -5.27
C ASN A 191 5.93 -33.95 -6.45
N LEU A 192 5.85 -32.63 -6.63
CA LEU A 192 6.62 -31.93 -7.66
C LEU A 192 8.12 -32.02 -7.40
N MET A 193 8.55 -31.87 -6.14
CA MET A 193 9.94 -32.03 -5.74
C MET A 193 10.41 -33.49 -5.85
N SER A 194 9.56 -34.48 -5.57
CA SER A 194 9.89 -35.90 -5.73
C SER A 194 9.97 -36.33 -7.20
N ILE A 195 9.11 -35.77 -8.08
CA ILE A 195 9.19 -35.95 -9.54
C ILE A 195 10.47 -35.31 -10.08
N LEU A 196 10.85 -34.13 -9.60
CA LEU A 196 12.07 -33.43 -10.03
C LEU A 196 13.36 -34.10 -9.49
N MET A 197 13.32 -34.72 -8.30
CA MET A 197 14.43 -35.49 -7.73
C MET A 197 14.48 -36.96 -8.17
N GLY A 198 13.56 -37.42 -9.02
CA GLY A 198 13.59 -38.78 -9.59
C GLY A 198 12.92 -39.85 -8.72
N GLY A 199 11.65 -39.65 -8.36
CA GLY A 199 10.81 -40.63 -7.70
C GLY A 199 10.59 -41.88 -8.55
N LYS A 200 11.32 -42.96 -8.26
CA LYS A 200 11.07 -44.30 -8.81
C LYS A 200 9.83 -44.89 -8.12
N GLN A 201 8.68 -44.75 -8.77
CA GLN A 201 7.42 -45.35 -8.36
C GLN A 201 7.58 -46.89 -8.42
N MET A 202 7.58 -47.57 -7.26
CA MET A 202 7.56 -49.04 -7.24
C MET A 202 6.14 -49.53 -7.50
N PRO A 203 5.94 -50.45 -8.47
CA PRO A 203 4.61 -50.98 -8.77
C PRO A 203 4.16 -51.86 -7.60
N SER A 204 2.94 -51.60 -7.10
CA SER A 204 2.25 -52.48 -6.17
C SER A 204 2.06 -53.84 -6.83
N LEU A 205 2.71 -54.88 -6.30
CA LEU A 205 2.46 -56.24 -6.72
C LEU A 205 1.03 -56.62 -6.30
N SER A 206 0.16 -56.75 -7.31
CA SER A 206 -1.15 -57.39 -7.19
C SER A 206 -0.95 -58.78 -6.59
N SER A 207 -1.50 -58.99 -5.40
CA SER A 207 -1.81 -60.33 -4.90
C SER A 207 -2.67 -61.04 -5.94
N ASN A 208 -2.19 -62.19 -6.41
CA ASN A 208 -3.00 -63.18 -7.08
C ASN A 208 -2.50 -64.55 -6.65
N VAL A 209 -3.46 -65.39 -6.27
CA VAL A 209 -3.39 -66.69 -5.57
C VAL A 209 -3.36 -66.59 -4.04
#